data_AF-A0A963HAM1-F1
#
_entry.id   AF-A0A963HAM1-F1
#
_cell.length_a   1.000
_cell.length_b   1.000
_cell.length_c   1.000
_cell.angle_alpha   90.00
_cell.angle_beta   90.00
_cell.angle_gamma   90.00
#
_symmetry.space_group_name_H-M   'P 1'
#
loop_
_entity.id
_entity.type
_entity.pdbx_description
1 polymer ?
#
loop_
_entity_poly.entity_id
_entity_poly.type
_entity_poly.pdbx_seq_one_letter_code
_entity_poly.pdbx_strand_id
1 'polypeptide(L)'
;MNDPQSLGLDFVADDALSGFRLQRLEVFNWGTFDGRVWTLDPGGQNSLLTGDIGSGKSTLVDAVTTLLVPAQRIAYNKAAGADSRERTLRSYVLGHYKSERNEVSGTARPVALRDHNNYSVILGVFHNAGYDQTVTLAQVFWIKDAQGQPARFFVAAERDLSIAGDFAHFGPDIAALRKRLRRPLAEVFDSFPPYGAWFRRRFGIDNEQALDLFHQTVSMKSVGNLTDFVRSHMLEPFDVGPRITALIGHFDDLNRAHEAVLKAKRQVALLAPLVADGERHALLVAQIEEMRACREALKAYFSRFKLALLDKRLASLAEDWRRQDTQLRRLDEQRLVQRAEEGELRRSIAENGGDRLERLAAEIHRLELERQARARKAQRYGELVGTLGDLGGVGGVGPAVAADEAAFDQQRQRFATVAEGAREREASLQNDLTELGVSLRQGKQEHDELAAEIASLKARRSNVPATQVAMRNALCQALDLAEEAMPFAGELLQVRDDERDWEGAGERLLHNFGLSLLVPDDDYAQVAEWVDRTHLRGRLVYFRVRKSKTLAGDLPSLHRDSLVRKLAVKPDSPYYDWLERELAQRFDVACCATQEQFRRETKAITRAGQIKAPGERHEKDDR
;
A
#
# COMPACT_ATOMS: atom_id res chain seq x y z
N MET A 1 55.43 52.43 23.07
CA MET A 1 55.25 52.54 24.53
C MET A 1 56.61 52.87 25.09
N ASN A 2 56.81 54.14 25.43
CA ASN A 2 58.06 54.63 26.02
C ASN A 2 57.99 54.39 27.54
N ASP A 3 58.92 53.61 28.07
CA ASP A 3 59.10 53.46 29.51
C ASP A 3 59.59 54.79 30.12
N PRO A 4 59.14 55.15 31.34
CA PRO A 4 59.53 56.38 31.99
C PRO A 4 60.98 56.29 32.50
N GLN A 5 61.84 57.18 32.01
CA GLN A 5 63.17 57.44 32.56
C GLN A 5 63.04 57.90 34.03
N SER A 6 63.68 57.19 34.95
CA SER A 6 63.79 57.60 36.35
C SER A 6 64.70 58.83 36.45
N LEU A 7 64.11 59.98 36.79
CA LEU A 7 64.82 61.22 37.13
C LEU A 7 65.56 61.03 38.46
N GLY A 8 66.85 60.69 38.40
CA GLY A 8 67.76 60.82 39.54
C GLY A 8 68.20 62.28 39.68
N LEU A 9 68.12 62.84 40.90
CA LEU A 9 68.54 64.21 41.19
C LEU A 9 70.07 64.27 41.23
N ASP A 10 70.67 65.19 40.46
CA ASP A 10 72.11 65.47 40.40
C ASP A 10 72.55 66.28 41.63
N PHE A 11 73.58 65.82 42.36
CA PHE A 11 74.00 66.45 43.63
C PHE A 11 75.42 67.05 43.61
N VAL A 12 76.07 67.23 42.45
CA VAL A 12 77.44 67.79 42.37
C VAL A 12 77.53 68.95 41.37
N ALA A 13 78.27 70.01 41.74
CA ALA A 13 78.43 71.25 40.98
C ALA A 13 79.52 71.21 39.88
N ASP A 14 80.18 70.06 39.67
CA ASP A 14 81.21 69.85 38.64
C ASP A 14 81.01 68.46 37.97
N ASP A 15 80.68 68.48 36.68
CA ASP A 15 80.32 67.31 35.87
C ASP A 15 81.54 66.48 35.44
N ALA A 16 82.76 66.92 35.79
CA ALA A 16 83.99 66.24 35.42
C ALA A 16 84.17 64.84 36.05
N LEU A 17 83.43 64.54 37.12
CA LEU A 17 83.48 63.27 37.88
C LEU A 17 82.21 62.43 37.76
N SER A 18 81.26 62.80 36.89
CA SER A 18 80.07 61.98 36.64
C SER A 18 80.41 60.68 35.88
N GLY A 19 79.64 59.62 36.15
CA GLY A 19 79.83 58.27 35.62
C GLY A 19 80.48 57.28 36.59
N PHE A 20 80.26 55.98 36.38
CA PHE A 20 80.83 54.93 37.22
C PHE A 20 82.34 54.77 36.99
N ARG A 21 83.14 55.04 38.03
CA ARG A 21 84.61 55.00 38.00
C ARG A 21 85.14 54.00 39.00
N LEU A 22 86.19 53.26 38.65
CA LEU A 22 86.83 52.30 39.55
C LEU A 22 87.45 53.03 40.74
N GLN A 23 86.85 52.90 41.92
CA GLN A 23 87.29 53.51 43.16
C GLN A 23 88.30 52.63 43.89
N ARG A 24 88.04 51.32 43.92
CA ARG A 24 88.85 50.33 44.64
C ARG A 24 88.86 49.00 43.88
N LEU A 25 90.02 48.35 43.79
CA LEU A 25 90.19 47.00 43.27
C LEU A 25 90.88 46.15 44.34
N GLU A 26 90.23 45.08 44.75
CA GLU A 26 90.78 44.11 45.67
C GLU A 26 90.98 42.77 44.96
N VAL A 27 92.12 42.15 45.20
CA VAL A 27 92.43 40.80 44.71
C VAL A 27 92.92 39.93 45.86
N PHE A 28 92.40 38.70 45.90
CA PHE A 28 92.83 37.67 46.82
C PHE A 28 93.14 36.40 46.04
N ASN A 29 94.33 35.85 46.27
CA ASN A 29 94.78 34.63 45.60
C ASN A 29 94.67 34.73 44.07
N TRP A 30 95.20 35.80 43.45
CA TRP A 30 95.13 36.03 42.01
C TRP A 30 96.51 36.21 41.39
N GLY A 31 96.89 35.33 40.46
CA GLY A 31 98.23 35.27 39.88
C GLY A 31 99.30 35.13 40.94
N THR A 32 100.29 36.03 40.97
CA THR A 32 101.35 36.05 41.99
C THR A 32 100.94 36.67 43.33
N PHE A 33 99.75 37.27 43.43
CA PHE A 33 99.24 37.86 44.67
C PHE A 33 98.61 36.79 45.57
N ASP A 34 99.29 36.41 46.65
CA ASP A 34 98.94 35.24 47.48
C ASP A 34 98.81 35.56 48.97
N GLY A 35 97.99 34.78 49.69
CA GLY A 35 97.95 34.70 51.16
C GLY A 35 97.34 35.89 51.92
N ARG A 36 97.09 37.02 51.26
CA ARG A 36 96.44 38.21 51.83
C ARG A 36 95.59 38.95 50.80
N VAL A 37 94.70 39.83 51.25
CA VAL A 37 93.96 40.75 50.38
C VAL A 37 94.88 41.88 49.95
N TRP A 38 95.00 42.08 48.64
CA TRP A 38 95.76 43.16 48.04
C TRP A 38 94.80 44.19 47.47
N THR A 39 94.92 45.44 47.92
CA THR A 39 94.04 46.54 47.53
C THR A 39 94.82 47.54 46.67
N LEU A 40 94.21 47.93 45.56
CA LEU A 40 94.59 49.05 44.72
C LEU A 40 93.48 50.09 44.84
N ASP A 41 93.81 51.33 45.18
CA ASP A 41 92.86 52.44 45.35
C ASP A 41 93.10 53.52 44.26
N PRO A 42 92.50 53.38 43.05
CA PRO A 42 92.61 54.40 42.01
C PRO A 42 91.87 55.71 42.34
N GLY A 43 90.94 55.68 43.31
CA GLY A 43 90.18 56.85 43.72
C GLY A 43 89.29 57.47 42.62
N GLY A 44 88.96 56.69 41.58
CA GLY A 44 88.19 57.18 40.43
C GLY A 44 88.96 58.12 39.48
N GLN A 45 90.28 58.25 39.65
CA GLN A 45 91.16 59.09 38.85
C GLN A 45 92.14 58.24 38.00
N ASN A 46 92.96 58.91 37.19
CA ASN A 46 94.00 58.25 36.41
C ASN A 46 95.06 57.66 37.35
N SER A 47 95.31 56.35 37.23
CA SER A 47 96.30 55.63 38.04
C SER A 47 97.40 55.04 37.17
N LEU A 48 98.66 55.26 37.56
CA LEU A 48 99.84 54.72 36.89
C LEU A 48 100.42 53.56 37.71
N LEU A 49 100.40 52.34 37.16
CA LEU A 49 101.03 51.17 37.76
C LEU A 49 102.49 51.05 37.28
N THR A 50 103.45 51.25 38.18
CA THR A 50 104.90 51.14 37.87
C THR A 50 105.56 50.00 38.64
N GLY A 51 106.73 49.54 38.18
CA GLY A 51 107.51 48.45 38.79
C GLY A 51 108.21 47.57 37.75
N ASP A 52 109.08 46.67 38.19
CA ASP A 52 109.88 45.81 37.30
C ASP A 52 109.06 44.76 36.55
N ILE A 53 109.62 44.19 35.48
CA ILE A 53 108.98 43.09 34.75
C ILE A 53 108.76 41.91 35.71
N GLY A 54 107.54 41.38 35.74
CA GLY A 54 107.15 40.32 36.68
C GLY A 54 106.58 40.81 38.02
N SER A 55 106.52 42.12 38.28
CA SER A 55 105.96 42.68 39.53
C SER A 55 104.43 42.55 39.69
N GLY A 56 103.72 41.94 38.75
CA GLY A 56 102.26 41.72 38.83
C GLY A 56 101.37 42.83 38.26
N LYS A 57 101.93 43.89 37.65
CA LYS A 57 101.16 45.00 37.03
C LYS A 57 100.07 44.51 36.07
N SER A 58 100.46 43.73 35.05
CA SER A 58 99.53 43.19 34.06
C SER A 58 98.54 42.21 34.69
N THR A 59 98.88 41.60 35.82
CA THR A 59 97.98 40.71 36.56
C THR A 59 96.82 41.47 37.23
N LEU A 60 97.06 42.70 37.70
CA LEU A 60 95.99 43.58 38.19
C LEU A 60 95.11 44.10 37.06
N VAL A 61 95.69 44.49 35.93
CA VAL A 61 94.92 44.89 34.73
C VAL A 61 94.06 43.73 34.22
N ASP A 62 94.62 42.54 34.14
CA ASP A 62 93.89 41.32 33.78
C ASP A 62 92.75 41.03 34.79
N ALA A 63 92.89 41.40 36.06
CA ALA A 63 91.83 41.24 37.05
C ALA A 63 90.61 42.13 36.71
N VAL A 64 90.84 43.39 36.34
CA VAL A 64 89.78 44.31 35.88
C VAL A 64 89.13 43.81 34.60
N THR A 65 89.92 43.35 33.62
CA THR A 65 89.41 42.76 32.39
C THR A 65 88.57 41.52 32.66
N THR A 66 89.01 40.66 33.59
CA THR A 66 88.26 39.47 34.02
C THR A 66 86.92 39.84 34.61
N LEU A 67 86.85 40.94 35.36
CA LEU A 67 85.64 41.41 36.02
C LEU A 67 84.56 41.87 35.02
N LEU A 68 84.97 42.48 33.90
CA LEU A 68 84.08 43.21 32.98
C LEU A 68 83.82 42.52 31.63
N VAL A 69 84.62 41.52 31.24
CA VAL A 69 84.56 40.90 29.90
C VAL A 69 84.20 39.41 29.98
N PRO A 70 83.41 38.85 29.05
CA PRO A 70 83.13 37.41 29.03
C PRO A 70 84.40 36.58 28.81
N ALA A 71 84.62 35.54 29.62
CA ALA A 71 85.89 34.79 29.57
C ALA A 71 86.21 34.05 28.26
N GLN A 72 85.25 33.83 27.37
CA GLN A 72 85.54 33.28 26.03
C GLN A 72 86.29 34.28 25.15
N ARG A 73 86.14 35.58 25.43
CA ARG A 73 86.75 36.67 24.66
C ARG A 73 88.08 37.16 25.26
N ILE A 74 88.35 36.85 26.54
CA ILE A 74 89.54 37.34 27.25
C ILE A 74 90.81 36.63 26.77
N ALA A 75 91.80 37.43 26.38
CA ALA A 75 93.18 36.98 26.20
C ALA A 75 94.07 37.59 27.29
N TYR A 76 94.51 36.75 28.24
CA TYR A 76 95.30 37.20 29.40
C TYR A 76 96.73 37.59 29.04
N ASN A 77 97.35 38.46 29.84
CA ASN A 77 98.73 38.94 29.71
C ASN A 77 99.04 39.72 28.42
N LYS A 78 98.01 40.13 27.68
CA LYS A 78 98.15 40.81 26.39
C LYS A 78 98.72 42.24 26.54
N ALA A 79 98.46 42.88 27.68
CA ALA A 79 99.05 44.18 28.04
C ALA A 79 100.58 44.14 28.21
N ALA A 80 101.17 42.97 28.51
CA ALA A 80 102.63 42.78 28.56
C ALA A 80 103.23 42.39 27.19
N GLY A 81 102.39 42.22 26.15
CA GLY A 81 102.83 41.93 24.80
C GLY A 81 103.08 40.45 24.47
N ALA A 82 102.58 39.53 25.29
CA ALA A 82 102.67 38.08 25.07
C ALA A 82 101.77 37.58 23.92
N ASP A 83 102.21 36.55 23.19
CA ASP A 83 101.41 35.88 22.17
C ASP A 83 100.30 35.02 22.80
N SER A 84 99.20 34.88 22.07
CA SER A 84 97.99 34.15 22.46
C SER A 84 98.28 32.67 22.78
N ARG A 85 98.65 32.36 24.04
CA ARG A 85 98.50 31.07 24.76
C ARG A 85 99.34 30.93 26.04
N GLU A 86 100.14 31.92 26.42
CA GLU A 86 101.07 31.76 27.56
C GLU A 86 100.40 31.62 28.94
N ARG A 87 99.24 32.26 29.16
CA ARG A 87 98.51 32.23 30.44
C ARG A 87 97.03 31.99 30.24
N THR A 88 96.44 31.20 31.14
CA THR A 88 95.01 30.85 31.15
C THR A 88 94.39 31.29 32.48
N LEU A 89 93.05 31.38 32.54
CA LEU A 89 92.35 31.64 33.82
C LEU A 89 92.84 30.72 34.94
N ARG A 90 93.09 29.44 34.61
CA ARG A 90 93.62 28.45 35.54
C ARG A 90 95.00 28.83 36.10
N SER A 91 95.91 29.38 35.28
CA SER A 91 97.22 29.82 35.76
C SER A 91 97.16 31.00 36.72
N TYR A 92 96.15 31.88 36.59
CA TYR A 92 95.93 32.97 37.55
C TYR A 92 95.35 32.46 38.87
N VAL A 93 94.37 31.56 38.83
CA VAL A 93 93.75 30.99 40.04
C VAL A 93 94.76 30.14 40.83
N LEU A 94 95.55 29.29 40.16
CA LEU A 94 96.59 28.47 40.80
C LEU A 94 97.88 29.25 41.15
N GLY A 95 98.07 30.44 40.58
CA GLY A 95 99.26 31.26 40.79
C GLY A 95 100.53 30.62 40.25
N HIS A 96 100.55 30.25 38.97
CA HIS A 96 101.77 29.73 38.34
C HIS A 96 102.84 30.84 38.25
N TYR A 97 103.96 30.66 38.95
CA TYR A 97 105.02 31.68 39.01
C TYR A 97 106.37 31.22 38.43
N LYS A 98 106.61 29.90 38.37
CA LYS A 98 107.83 29.31 37.81
C LYS A 98 107.48 28.03 37.02
N SER A 99 108.26 27.73 35.98
CA SER A 99 108.22 26.43 35.30
C SER A 99 109.42 25.60 35.73
N GLU A 100 109.20 24.41 36.24
CA GLU A 100 110.26 23.46 36.59
C GLU A 100 110.33 22.37 35.51
N ARG A 101 111.54 22.10 35.00
CA ARG A 101 111.76 21.03 34.02
C ARG A 101 112.03 19.74 34.77
N ASN A 102 111.24 18.72 34.47
CA ASN A 102 111.48 17.39 35.01
C ASN A 102 112.61 16.73 34.21
N GLU A 103 113.76 16.46 34.85
CA GLU A 103 114.98 15.96 34.18
C GLU A 103 114.77 14.59 33.50
N VAL A 104 113.78 13.80 33.94
CA VAL A 104 113.48 12.47 33.38
C VAL A 104 112.59 12.52 32.14
N SER A 105 111.64 13.46 32.05
CA SER A 105 110.64 13.50 30.97
C SER A 105 110.84 14.63 29.97
N GLY A 106 111.78 15.56 30.21
CA GLY A 106 112.03 16.72 29.35
C GLY A 106 110.88 17.74 29.27
N THR A 107 109.76 17.47 29.94
CA THR A 107 108.56 18.30 29.95
C THR A 107 108.61 19.32 31.08
N ALA A 108 108.32 20.59 30.75
CA ALA A 108 108.20 21.66 31.73
C ALA A 108 106.85 21.58 32.43
N ARG A 109 106.83 21.47 33.75
CA ARG A 109 105.61 21.56 34.57
C ARG A 109 105.57 22.90 35.31
N PRO A 110 104.43 23.61 35.29
CA PRO A 110 104.29 24.84 36.06
C PRO A 110 104.19 24.53 37.56
N VAL A 111 104.90 25.30 38.38
CA VAL A 111 104.81 25.28 39.84
C VAL A 111 103.74 26.29 40.27
N ALA A 112 102.74 25.80 41.00
CA ALA A 112 101.60 26.58 41.49
C ALA A 112 101.85 27.06 42.93
N LEU A 113 101.43 28.29 43.24
CA LEU A 113 101.41 28.81 44.63
C LEU A 113 100.26 28.21 45.44
N ARG A 114 99.23 27.70 44.78
CA ARG A 114 97.96 27.26 45.39
C ARG A 114 97.56 25.90 44.88
N ASP A 115 96.75 25.20 45.66
CA ASP A 115 96.15 23.92 45.28
C ASP A 115 94.62 24.03 45.14
N HIS A 116 93.95 22.89 45.02
CA HIS A 116 92.50 22.79 44.91
C HIS A 116 91.68 23.24 46.13
N ASN A 117 92.29 23.43 47.31
CA ASN A 117 91.63 23.86 48.54
C ASN A 117 91.56 25.38 48.67
N ASN A 118 92.25 26.12 47.79
CA ASN A 118 92.22 27.57 47.77
C ASN A 118 91.09 28.10 46.87
N TYR A 119 90.60 29.29 47.22
CA TYR A 119 89.71 30.08 46.38
C TYR A 119 90.38 31.42 46.04
N SER A 120 89.98 32.01 44.93
CA SER A 120 90.43 33.33 44.47
C SER A 120 89.25 34.28 44.37
N VAL A 121 89.46 35.54 44.71
CA VAL A 121 88.42 36.59 44.60
C VAL A 121 89.01 37.81 43.93
N ILE A 122 88.27 38.34 42.97
CA ILE A 122 88.50 39.66 42.37
C ILE A 122 87.28 40.50 42.70
N LEU A 123 87.50 41.70 43.22
CA LEU A 123 86.43 42.63 43.58
C LEU A 123 86.79 44.03 43.10
N GLY A 124 85.90 44.67 42.35
CA GLY A 124 86.03 46.06 41.92
C GLY A 124 84.83 46.87 42.40
N VAL A 125 85.10 47.96 43.11
CA VAL A 125 84.13 48.94 43.58
C VAL A 125 84.13 50.11 42.61
N PHE A 126 82.99 50.40 42.02
CA PHE A 126 82.78 51.50 41.10
C PHE A 126 81.87 52.52 41.76
N HIS A 127 82.27 53.79 41.77
CA HIS A 127 81.50 54.87 42.36
C HIS A 127 81.22 55.95 41.32
N ASN A 128 80.00 56.45 41.32
CA ASN A 128 79.54 57.57 40.51
C ASN A 128 79.26 58.75 41.45
N ALA A 129 80.15 59.73 41.45
CA ALA A 129 80.08 60.88 42.36
C ALA A 129 78.86 61.78 42.08
N GLY A 130 78.42 61.89 40.81
CA GLY A 130 77.30 62.77 40.43
C GLY A 130 75.97 62.35 41.05
N TYR A 131 75.74 61.03 41.15
CA TYR A 131 74.49 60.45 41.64
C TYR A 131 74.62 59.75 43.00
N ASP A 132 75.79 59.83 43.64
CA ASP A 132 76.15 59.11 44.88
C ASP A 132 75.80 57.60 44.83
N GLN A 133 76.15 56.97 43.71
CA GLN A 133 75.87 55.56 43.46
C GLN A 133 77.14 54.72 43.52
N THR A 134 77.15 53.70 44.37
CA THR A 134 78.26 52.74 44.49
C THR A 134 77.80 51.36 44.02
N VAL A 135 78.56 50.77 43.10
CA VAL A 135 78.34 49.42 42.58
C VAL A 135 79.60 48.60 42.77
N THR A 136 79.48 47.49 43.49
CA THR A 136 80.55 46.50 43.62
C THR A 136 80.28 45.31 42.71
N LEU A 137 81.31 44.95 41.95
CA LEU A 137 81.36 43.77 41.11
C LEU A 137 82.42 42.82 41.66
N ALA A 138 82.13 41.53 41.76
CA ALA A 138 83.11 40.54 42.17
C ALA A 138 82.97 39.20 41.44
N GLN A 139 84.08 38.49 41.33
CA GLN A 139 84.15 37.11 40.82
C GLN A 139 84.91 36.23 41.78
N VAL A 140 84.32 35.09 42.12
CA VAL A 140 84.91 34.08 43.01
C VAL A 140 85.23 32.86 42.18
N PHE A 141 86.46 32.34 42.32
CA PHE A 141 86.96 31.18 41.60
C PHE A 141 87.42 30.08 42.57
N TRP A 142 87.21 28.83 42.19
CA TRP A 142 87.72 27.66 42.91
C TRP A 142 87.86 26.45 42.00
N ILE A 143 88.56 25.43 42.47
CA ILE A 143 88.80 24.22 41.69
C ILE A 143 87.90 23.11 42.22
N LYS A 144 86.96 22.64 41.40
CA LYS A 144 86.13 21.46 41.70
C LYS A 144 86.82 20.15 41.29
N ASP A 145 87.54 20.17 40.18
CA ASP A 145 88.22 19.02 39.59
C ASP A 145 89.67 19.41 39.28
N ALA A 146 90.61 18.56 39.70
CA ALA A 146 92.03 18.77 39.55
C ALA A 146 92.46 18.97 38.09
N GLN A 147 91.74 18.43 37.10
CA GLN A 147 92.06 18.60 35.67
C GLN A 147 91.12 19.57 34.92
N GLY A 148 90.09 20.11 35.59
CA GLY A 148 89.09 20.99 34.98
C GLY A 148 89.45 22.49 34.95
N GLN A 149 88.63 23.31 34.31
CA GLN A 149 88.71 24.76 34.49
C GLN A 149 88.19 25.17 35.88
N PRO A 150 88.72 26.26 36.48
CA PRO A 150 88.18 26.80 37.72
C PRO A 150 86.67 27.08 37.59
N ALA A 151 85.90 26.55 38.53
CA ALA A 151 84.51 26.94 38.71
C ALA A 151 84.46 28.39 39.20
N ARG A 152 83.39 29.09 38.84
CA ARG A 152 83.19 30.49 39.21
C ARG A 152 81.73 30.84 39.39
N PHE A 153 81.48 31.86 40.18
CA PHE A 153 80.22 32.60 40.21
C PHE A 153 80.51 34.10 40.30
N PHE A 154 79.53 34.89 39.91
CA PHE A 154 79.62 36.34 39.85
C PHE A 154 78.76 36.95 40.94
N VAL A 155 79.20 38.07 41.48
CA VAL A 155 78.51 38.80 42.55
C VAL A 155 78.43 40.26 42.13
N ALA A 156 77.25 40.86 42.27
CA ALA A 156 77.06 42.28 42.00
C ALA A 156 76.17 42.91 43.08
N ALA A 157 76.50 44.12 43.52
CA ALA A 157 75.78 44.81 44.58
C ALA A 157 75.79 46.33 44.36
N GLU A 158 74.69 47.01 44.70
CA GLU A 158 74.58 48.48 44.69
C GLU A 158 75.05 49.07 46.04
N ARG A 159 76.22 48.63 46.53
CA ARG A 159 76.89 49.12 47.75
C ARG A 159 78.38 48.79 47.70
N ASP A 160 79.13 49.37 48.63
CA ASP A 160 80.53 49.00 48.86
C ASP A 160 80.62 47.62 49.55
N LEU A 161 81.47 46.72 49.02
CA LEU A 161 81.81 45.43 49.63
C LEU A 161 83.34 45.28 49.68
N SER A 162 83.85 44.46 50.61
CA SER A 162 85.28 44.16 50.74
C SER A 162 85.55 42.67 50.81
N ILE A 163 86.68 42.20 50.28
CA ILE A 163 87.08 40.80 50.35
C ILE A 163 87.27 40.37 51.81
N ALA A 164 87.92 41.22 52.62
CA ALA A 164 88.18 40.92 54.03
C ALA A 164 86.90 40.83 54.87
N GLY A 165 85.88 41.65 54.58
CA GLY A 165 84.61 41.66 55.32
C GLY A 165 83.62 40.61 54.82
N ASP A 166 83.42 40.53 53.51
CA ASP A 166 82.29 39.83 52.89
C ASP A 166 82.66 38.49 52.27
N PHE A 167 83.93 38.31 51.86
CA PHE A 167 84.42 37.11 51.17
C PHE A 167 85.42 36.29 52.00
N ALA A 168 85.56 36.58 53.30
CA ALA A 168 86.39 35.83 54.23
C ALA A 168 85.55 35.21 55.37
N HIS A 169 86.14 34.26 56.11
CA HIS A 169 85.57 33.63 57.31
C HIS A 169 84.20 32.93 57.09
N PHE A 170 84.02 32.21 55.98
CA PHE A 170 82.76 31.53 55.64
C PHE A 170 82.73 30.01 55.88
N GLY A 171 83.77 29.45 56.52
CA GLY A 171 83.90 28.00 56.76
C GLY A 171 84.55 27.24 55.59
N PRO A 172 84.53 25.89 55.61
CA PRO A 172 85.28 25.07 54.66
C PRO A 172 84.63 24.93 53.27
N ASP A 173 83.38 25.35 53.11
CA ASP A 173 82.60 25.13 51.88
C ASP A 173 82.21 26.44 51.19
N ILE A 174 82.47 26.52 49.89
CA ILE A 174 82.12 27.66 49.01
C ILE A 174 80.61 27.81 48.87
N ALA A 175 79.82 26.75 49.05
CA ALA A 175 78.37 26.85 49.11
C ALA A 175 77.91 27.74 50.29
N ALA A 176 78.64 27.75 51.41
CA ALA A 176 78.36 28.62 52.55
C ALA A 176 78.63 30.10 52.21
N LEU A 177 79.72 30.40 51.50
CA LEU A 177 79.99 31.75 50.97
C LEU A 177 78.86 32.21 50.05
N ARG A 178 78.46 31.34 49.11
CA ARG A 178 77.40 31.62 48.14
C ARG A 178 76.06 31.90 48.83
N LYS A 179 75.75 31.20 49.92
CA LYS A 179 74.53 31.42 50.73
C LYS A 179 74.61 32.71 51.55
N ARG A 180 75.78 33.03 52.11
CA ARG A 180 76.01 34.28 52.87
C ARG A 180 75.82 35.53 52.01
N LEU A 181 76.26 35.47 50.75
CA LEU A 181 76.11 36.57 49.78
C LEU A 181 74.66 36.71 49.26
N ARG A 182 73.88 35.61 49.22
CA ARG A 182 72.47 35.61 48.81
C ARG A 182 71.55 36.03 49.97
N ARG A 183 71.27 37.34 50.08
CA ARG A 183 70.34 38.12 50.98
C ARG A 183 71.11 39.18 51.79
N PRO A 184 70.49 40.31 52.19
CA PRO A 184 70.19 41.48 51.35
C PRO A 184 71.46 42.22 50.83
N LEU A 185 72.63 41.56 50.82
CA LEU A 185 73.93 42.16 50.55
C LEU A 185 74.30 42.25 49.06
N ALA A 186 74.00 41.23 48.25
CA ALA A 186 74.38 41.18 46.83
C ALA A 186 73.51 40.21 45.99
N GLU A 187 73.50 40.39 44.66
CA GLU A 187 72.99 39.44 43.67
C GLU A 187 74.09 38.48 43.21
N VAL A 188 73.79 37.18 43.13
CA VAL A 188 74.76 36.14 42.78
C VAL A 188 74.33 35.38 41.53
N PHE A 189 75.15 35.45 40.48
CA PHE A 189 74.91 34.88 39.16
C PHE A 189 75.82 33.68 38.87
N ASP A 190 75.29 32.69 38.15
CA ASP A 190 76.03 31.50 37.73
C ASP A 190 76.76 31.67 36.38
N SER A 191 76.37 32.65 35.58
CA SER A 191 76.91 32.87 34.25
C SER A 191 77.12 34.36 33.96
N PHE A 192 78.02 34.64 33.00
CA PHE A 192 78.38 36.01 32.65
C PHE A 192 77.24 36.79 31.98
N PRO A 193 76.43 36.25 31.04
CA PRO A 193 75.39 37.06 30.37
C PRO A 193 74.40 37.77 31.30
N PRO A 194 73.79 37.13 32.33
CA PRO A 194 72.89 37.82 33.25
C PRO A 194 73.63 38.80 34.17
N TYR A 195 74.85 38.47 34.62
CA TYR A 195 75.71 39.38 35.38
C TYR A 195 76.10 40.62 34.56
N GLY A 196 76.45 40.40 33.29
CA GLY A 196 76.80 41.42 32.30
C GLY A 196 75.64 42.36 32.02
N ALA A 197 74.46 41.83 31.74
CA ALA A 197 73.24 42.61 31.58
C ALA A 197 72.91 43.42 32.84
N TRP A 198 73.16 42.84 34.03
CA TRP A 198 72.91 43.52 35.30
C TRP A 198 73.77 44.78 35.45
N PHE A 199 75.09 44.69 35.33
CA PHE A 199 75.94 45.88 35.53
C PHE A 199 75.84 46.86 34.35
N ARG A 200 75.66 46.36 33.11
CA ARG A 200 75.51 47.22 31.92
C ARG A 200 74.32 48.17 32.03
N ARG A 201 73.17 47.66 32.51
CA ARG A 201 71.99 48.49 32.74
C ARG A 201 72.24 49.62 33.74
N ARG A 202 73.12 49.38 34.74
CA ARG A 202 73.42 50.34 35.81
C ARG A 202 74.48 51.34 35.36
N PHE A 203 75.46 50.87 34.60
CA PHE A 203 76.51 51.72 34.03
C PHE A 203 76.06 52.50 32.79
N GLY A 204 74.83 52.30 32.30
CA GLY A 204 74.31 52.96 31.10
C GLY A 204 74.93 52.46 29.79
N ILE A 205 75.28 51.17 29.72
CA ILE A 205 75.93 50.55 28.55
C ILE A 205 74.89 49.80 27.71
N ASP A 206 74.30 50.49 26.74
CA ASP A 206 73.19 49.98 25.92
C ASP A 206 73.61 48.85 24.97
N ASN A 207 74.83 48.88 24.41
CA ASN A 207 75.32 47.90 23.44
C ASN A 207 76.39 46.97 24.02
N GLU A 208 76.30 45.66 23.73
CA GLU A 208 77.31 44.66 24.16
C GLU A 208 78.67 44.91 23.50
N GLN A 209 78.66 45.46 22.27
CA GLN A 209 79.88 45.81 21.53
C GLN A 209 80.76 46.81 22.29
N ALA A 210 80.20 47.62 23.20
CA ALA A 210 80.98 48.53 24.03
C ALA A 210 81.97 47.81 24.96
N LEU A 211 81.61 46.61 25.45
CA LEU A 211 82.51 45.77 26.25
C LEU A 211 83.60 45.11 25.38
N ASP A 212 83.28 44.80 24.13
CA ASP A 212 84.28 44.30 23.17
C ASP A 212 85.29 45.40 22.80
N LEU A 213 84.81 46.62 22.59
CA LEU A 213 85.66 47.80 22.42
C LEU A 213 86.57 47.98 23.63
N PHE A 214 86.04 47.95 24.86
CA PHE A 214 86.84 48.04 26.09
C PHE A 214 87.95 46.97 26.15
N HIS A 215 87.62 45.71 25.88
CA HIS A 215 88.61 44.63 25.84
C HIS A 215 89.70 44.85 24.79
N GLN A 216 89.32 45.34 23.60
CA GLN A 216 90.27 45.67 22.55
C GLN A 216 91.17 46.84 22.95
N THR A 217 90.62 47.91 23.56
CA THR A 217 91.36 49.09 24.01
C THR A 217 92.39 48.77 25.09
N VAL A 218 92.07 47.92 26.08
CA VAL A 218 93.02 47.46 27.11
C VAL A 218 94.19 46.68 26.49
N SER A 219 93.99 46.09 25.31
CA SER A 219 94.95 45.28 24.58
C SER A 219 95.71 46.04 23.47
N MET A 220 95.49 47.34 23.27
CA MET A 220 96.08 48.06 22.13
C MET A 220 97.59 48.31 22.34
N LYS A 221 98.42 47.67 21.50
CA LYS A 221 99.84 48.06 21.27
C LYS A 221 99.95 49.21 20.25
N SER A 222 99.09 49.22 19.23
CA SER A 222 98.91 50.31 18.25
C SER A 222 97.58 50.10 17.51
N VAL A 223 96.88 51.19 17.15
CA VAL A 223 95.70 51.12 16.27
C VAL A 223 96.19 51.08 14.83
N GLY A 224 95.92 49.97 14.11
CA GLY A 224 96.34 49.82 12.71
C GLY A 224 95.56 50.74 11.75
N ASN A 225 94.24 50.55 11.64
CA ASN A 225 93.36 51.35 10.79
C ASN A 225 92.13 51.83 11.57
N LEU A 226 92.06 53.14 11.83
CA LEU A 226 90.96 53.77 12.56
C LEU A 226 89.62 53.63 11.81
N THR A 227 89.63 53.63 10.48
CA THR A 227 88.41 53.60 9.65
C THR A 227 87.69 52.27 9.76
N ASP A 228 88.43 51.16 9.69
CA ASP A 228 87.86 49.82 9.78
C ASP A 228 87.33 49.56 11.20
N PHE A 229 88.01 50.10 12.20
CA PHE A 229 87.58 50.04 13.59
C PHE A 229 86.24 50.78 13.79
N VAL A 230 86.11 52.02 13.30
CA VAL A 230 84.86 52.79 13.41
C VAL A 230 83.73 52.10 12.64
N ARG A 231 83.98 51.64 11.40
CA ARG A 231 82.93 51.00 10.59
C ARG A 231 82.45 49.67 11.15
N SER A 232 83.35 48.87 11.70
CA SER A 232 83.01 47.51 12.16
C SER A 232 82.50 47.48 13.60
N HIS A 233 82.91 48.45 14.43
CA HIS A 233 82.64 48.42 15.87
C HIS A 233 81.85 49.62 16.42
N MET A 234 81.66 50.70 15.65
CA MET A 234 80.88 51.87 16.09
C MET A 234 79.62 52.13 15.26
N LEU A 235 79.51 51.57 14.04
CA LEU A 235 78.34 51.74 13.18
C LEU A 235 77.45 50.48 13.22
N GLU A 236 76.16 50.66 13.50
CA GLU A 236 75.18 49.57 13.48
C GLU A 236 74.94 49.04 12.05
N PRO A 237 74.84 47.71 11.85
CA PRO A 237 74.43 47.13 10.57
C PRO A 237 72.96 47.46 10.27
N PHE A 238 72.69 48.13 9.14
CA PHE A 238 71.33 48.45 8.68
C PHE A 238 70.78 47.33 7.78
N ASP A 239 69.87 46.49 8.27
CA ASP A 239 69.30 45.38 7.50
C ASP A 239 68.01 45.78 6.75
N VAL A 240 68.15 46.13 5.47
CA VAL A 240 67.07 46.71 4.63
C VAL A 240 66.20 45.63 3.98
N GLY A 241 66.73 44.41 3.80
CA GLY A 241 66.05 43.31 3.11
C GLY A 241 64.69 42.94 3.73
N PRO A 242 64.61 42.65 5.04
CA PRO A 242 63.36 42.29 5.70
C PRO A 242 62.28 43.38 5.59
N ARG A 243 62.67 44.66 5.57
CA ARG A 243 61.72 45.78 5.46
C ARG A 243 61.08 45.87 4.08
N ILE A 244 61.82 45.57 3.01
CA ILE A 244 61.28 45.55 1.63
C ILE A 244 60.31 44.37 1.47
N THR A 245 60.67 43.19 1.97
CA THR A 245 59.78 42.02 1.91
C THR A 245 58.49 42.24 2.69
N ALA A 246 58.57 42.87 3.87
CA ALA A 246 57.38 43.22 4.65
C ALA A 246 56.47 44.21 3.88
N LEU A 247 57.05 45.16 3.14
CA LEU A 247 56.29 46.15 2.38
C LEU A 247 55.60 45.56 1.15
N ILE A 248 56.26 44.62 0.45
CA ILE A 248 55.66 43.85 -0.64
C ILE A 248 54.52 42.98 -0.10
N GLY A 249 54.74 42.26 1.00
CA GLY A 249 53.69 41.45 1.63
C GLY A 249 52.48 42.29 2.04
N HIS A 250 52.71 43.47 2.61
CA HIS A 250 51.64 44.39 2.95
C HIS A 250 50.87 44.91 1.73
N PHE A 251 51.55 45.16 0.60
CA PHE A 251 50.88 45.53 -0.66
C PHE A 251 50.04 44.37 -1.22
N ASP A 252 50.57 43.15 -1.21
CA ASP A 252 49.85 41.97 -1.69
C ASP A 252 48.59 41.69 -0.84
N ASP A 253 48.69 41.84 0.48
CA ASP A 253 47.55 41.71 1.39
C ASP A 253 46.49 42.78 1.13
N LEU A 254 46.91 44.03 0.92
CA LEU A 254 46.00 45.13 0.54
C LEU A 254 45.34 44.88 -0.81
N ASN A 255 46.08 44.39 -1.81
CA ASN A 255 45.53 44.12 -3.14
C ASN A 255 44.54 42.95 -3.09
N ARG A 256 44.85 41.88 -2.34
CA ARG A 256 43.90 40.76 -2.11
C ARG A 256 42.63 41.23 -1.41
N ALA A 257 42.76 42.08 -0.39
CA ALA A 257 41.60 42.66 0.30
C ALA A 257 40.76 43.52 -0.67
N HIS A 258 41.41 44.32 -1.52
CA HIS A 258 40.74 45.13 -2.53
C HIS A 258 40.01 44.28 -3.57
N GLU A 259 40.65 43.26 -4.12
CA GLU A 259 40.05 42.31 -5.07
C GLU A 259 38.87 41.55 -4.44
N ALA A 260 38.99 41.13 -3.18
CA ALA A 260 37.90 40.50 -2.44
C ALA A 260 36.70 41.44 -2.28
N VAL A 261 36.93 42.71 -1.96
CA VAL A 261 35.87 43.74 -1.88
C VAL A 261 35.23 43.99 -3.24
N LEU A 262 36.02 44.07 -4.32
CA LEU A 262 35.49 44.21 -5.68
C LEU A 262 34.64 43.00 -6.09
N LYS A 263 35.09 41.79 -5.77
CA LYS A 263 34.33 40.55 -6.01
C LYS A 263 33.02 40.54 -5.22
N ALA A 264 33.05 40.90 -3.94
CA ALA A 264 31.85 41.01 -3.11
C ALA A 264 30.88 42.07 -3.66
N LYS A 265 31.37 43.24 -4.06
CA LYS A 265 30.56 44.29 -4.71
C LYS A 265 29.89 43.78 -6.00
N ARG A 266 30.62 43.04 -6.85
CA ARG A 266 30.06 42.43 -8.06
C ARG A 266 29.00 41.37 -7.72
N GLN A 267 29.25 40.53 -6.72
CA GLN A 267 28.27 39.53 -6.26
C GLN A 267 26.98 40.19 -5.76
N VAL A 268 27.10 41.24 -4.93
CA VAL A 268 25.94 42.02 -4.46
C VAL A 268 25.20 42.65 -5.63
N ALA A 269 25.90 43.25 -6.59
CA ALA A 269 25.28 43.86 -7.76
C ALA A 269 24.50 42.84 -8.62
N LEU A 270 25.03 41.62 -8.77
CA LEU A 270 24.36 40.54 -9.50
C LEU A 270 23.17 39.93 -8.73
N LEU A 271 23.25 39.88 -7.40
CA LEU A 271 22.19 39.33 -6.54
C LEU A 271 21.06 40.33 -6.26
N ALA A 272 21.34 41.64 -6.27
CA ALA A 272 20.35 42.68 -6.03
C ALA A 272 19.08 42.57 -6.90
N PRO A 273 19.14 42.40 -8.24
CA PRO A 273 17.93 42.23 -9.05
C PRO A 273 17.17 40.95 -8.69
N LEU A 274 17.86 39.86 -8.33
CA LEU A 274 17.23 38.60 -7.96
C LEU A 274 16.48 38.70 -6.62
N VAL A 275 17.01 39.46 -5.66
CA VAL A 275 16.31 39.77 -4.40
C VAL A 275 15.07 40.63 -4.69
N ALA A 276 15.21 41.68 -5.50
CA ALA A 276 14.09 42.55 -5.88
C ALA A 276 12.98 41.79 -6.63
N ASP A 277 13.35 40.88 -7.53
CA ASP A 277 12.40 40.00 -8.23
C ASP A 277 11.74 39.01 -7.26
N GLY A 278 12.48 38.50 -6.27
CA GLY A 278 11.95 37.64 -5.21
C GLY A 278 10.92 38.37 -4.33
N GLU A 279 11.21 39.59 -3.92
CA GLU A 279 10.26 40.45 -3.18
C GLU A 279 9.02 40.77 -4.01
N ARG A 280 9.20 41.10 -5.30
CA ARG A 280 8.10 41.35 -6.23
C ARG A 280 7.24 40.11 -6.43
N HIS A 281 7.86 38.94 -6.57
CA HIS A 281 7.15 37.66 -6.67
C HIS A 281 6.34 37.39 -5.39
N ALA A 282 6.93 37.58 -4.20
CA ALA A 282 6.23 37.39 -2.93
C ALA A 282 5.00 38.32 -2.80
N LEU A 283 5.14 39.60 -3.18
CA LEU A 283 4.04 40.56 -3.23
C LEU A 283 2.92 40.11 -4.20
N LEU A 284 3.28 39.68 -5.41
CA LEU A 284 2.31 39.23 -6.40
C LEU A 284 1.60 37.95 -5.96
N VAL A 285 2.32 37.00 -5.34
CA VAL A 285 1.71 35.78 -4.79
C VAL A 285 0.70 36.13 -3.70
N ALA A 286 1.06 37.01 -2.76
CA ALA A 286 0.15 37.47 -1.72
C ALA A 286 -1.11 38.13 -2.31
N GLN A 287 -0.96 39.00 -3.31
CA GLN A 287 -2.09 39.62 -4.01
C GLN A 287 -2.96 38.59 -4.74
N ILE A 288 -2.36 37.56 -5.36
CA ILE A 288 -3.11 36.48 -6.02
C ILE A 288 -3.90 35.66 -5.00
N GLU A 289 -3.30 35.34 -3.85
CA GLU A 289 -3.96 34.62 -2.76
C GLU A 289 -5.13 35.44 -2.19
N GLU A 290 -4.95 36.73 -1.96
CA GLU A 290 -6.00 37.64 -1.52
C GLU A 290 -7.15 37.72 -2.54
N MET A 291 -6.83 37.87 -3.83
CA MET A 291 -7.83 37.90 -4.91
C MET A 291 -8.59 36.56 -5.00
N ARG A 292 -7.91 35.43 -4.82
CA ARG A 292 -8.55 34.10 -4.77
C ARG A 292 -9.47 33.98 -3.57
N ALA A 293 -9.03 34.40 -2.38
CA ALA A 293 -9.86 34.40 -1.17
C ALA A 293 -11.10 35.28 -1.34
N CYS A 294 -10.96 36.49 -1.90
CA CYS A 294 -12.07 37.36 -2.27
C CYS A 294 -13.05 36.67 -3.23
N ARG A 295 -12.54 35.99 -4.27
CA ARG A 295 -13.36 35.26 -5.24
C ARG A 295 -14.14 34.12 -4.59
N GLU A 296 -13.51 33.34 -3.71
CA GLU A 296 -14.19 32.25 -2.99
C GLU A 296 -15.24 32.79 -2.01
N ALA A 297 -14.95 33.92 -1.35
CA ALA A 297 -15.88 34.60 -0.46
C ALA A 297 -17.11 35.17 -1.16
N LEU A 298 -17.05 35.47 -2.48
CA LEU A 298 -18.21 35.96 -3.25
C LEU A 298 -19.43 35.05 -3.11
N LYS A 299 -19.24 33.72 -3.08
CA LYS A 299 -20.36 32.78 -2.95
C LYS A 299 -21.10 33.00 -1.63
N ALA A 300 -20.37 33.11 -0.52
CA ALA A 300 -20.96 33.37 0.79
C ALA A 300 -21.61 34.77 0.85
N TYR A 301 -20.94 35.77 0.28
CA TYR A 301 -21.45 37.14 0.19
C TYR A 301 -22.79 37.22 -0.56
N PHE A 302 -22.88 36.64 -1.76
CA PHE A 302 -24.14 36.58 -2.52
C PHE A 302 -25.19 35.68 -1.88
N SER A 303 -24.77 34.61 -1.19
CA SER A 303 -25.70 33.75 -0.43
C SER A 303 -26.40 34.54 0.68
N ARG A 304 -25.72 35.51 1.31
CA ARG A 304 -26.35 36.40 2.30
C ARG A 304 -27.48 37.26 1.68
N PHE A 305 -27.28 37.80 0.48
CA PHE A 305 -28.35 38.53 -0.23
C PHE A 305 -29.49 37.61 -0.65
N LYS A 306 -29.16 36.40 -1.15
CA LYS A 306 -30.16 35.38 -1.48
C LYS A 306 -31.00 35.02 -0.25
N LEU A 307 -30.37 34.82 0.89
CA LEU A 307 -31.03 34.51 2.16
C LEU A 307 -31.97 35.65 2.57
N ALA A 308 -31.50 36.90 2.53
CA ALA A 308 -32.35 38.05 2.82
C ALA A 308 -33.56 38.18 1.87
N LEU A 309 -33.42 37.85 0.58
CA LEU A 309 -34.53 37.82 -0.37
C LEU A 309 -35.50 36.66 -0.10
N LEU A 310 -34.98 35.48 0.26
CA LEU A 310 -35.78 34.33 0.63
C LEU A 310 -36.57 34.58 1.92
N ASP A 311 -35.97 35.21 2.92
CA ASP A 311 -36.65 35.59 4.17
C ASP A 311 -37.79 36.56 3.89
N LYS A 312 -37.58 37.59 3.04
CA LYS A 312 -38.65 38.48 2.58
C LYS A 312 -39.76 37.73 1.86
N ARG A 313 -39.40 36.77 1.01
CA ARG A 313 -40.38 35.96 0.26
C ARG A 313 -41.17 35.05 1.19
N LEU A 314 -40.53 34.43 2.18
CA LEU A 314 -41.17 33.61 3.21
C LEU A 314 -42.12 34.45 4.07
N ALA A 315 -41.72 35.66 4.46
CA ALA A 315 -42.59 36.57 5.20
C ALA A 315 -43.85 36.94 4.39
N SER A 316 -43.69 37.29 3.11
CA SER A 316 -44.81 37.57 2.20
C SER A 316 -45.72 36.36 2.03
N LEU A 317 -45.17 35.17 1.81
CA LEU A 317 -45.96 33.94 1.67
C LEU A 317 -46.69 33.58 2.97
N ALA A 318 -46.08 33.82 4.13
CA ALA A 318 -46.73 33.60 5.42
C ALA A 318 -47.90 34.58 5.63
N GLU A 319 -47.77 35.82 5.19
CA GLU A 319 -48.87 36.80 5.22
C GLU A 319 -50.00 36.41 4.26
N ASP A 320 -49.68 36.01 3.03
CA ASP A 320 -50.65 35.50 2.06
C ASP A 320 -51.37 34.25 2.59
N TRP A 321 -50.63 33.33 3.21
CA TRP A 321 -51.20 32.14 3.83
C TRP A 321 -52.17 32.49 4.96
N ARG A 322 -51.79 33.41 5.87
CA ARG A 322 -52.70 33.88 6.93
C ARG A 322 -53.95 34.54 6.37
N ARG A 323 -53.83 35.32 5.29
CA ARG A 323 -54.97 35.95 4.62
C ARG A 323 -55.92 34.89 4.04
N GLN A 324 -55.38 33.90 3.34
CA GLN A 324 -56.17 32.81 2.77
C GLN A 324 -56.81 31.92 3.85
N ASP A 325 -56.07 31.58 4.91
CA ASP A 325 -56.60 30.82 6.05
C ASP A 325 -57.75 31.57 6.74
N THR A 326 -57.61 32.89 6.93
CA THR A 326 -58.68 33.73 7.50
C THR A 326 -59.90 33.76 6.57
N GLN A 327 -59.70 33.85 5.25
CA GLN A 327 -60.80 33.77 4.28
C GLN A 327 -61.49 32.41 4.32
N LEU A 328 -60.73 31.32 4.41
CA LEU A 328 -61.25 29.96 4.45
C LEU A 328 -62.07 29.73 5.73
N ARG A 329 -61.56 30.15 6.89
CA ARG A 329 -62.32 30.12 8.16
C ARG A 329 -63.62 30.92 8.08
N ARG A 330 -63.57 32.13 7.52
CA ARG A 330 -64.77 32.96 7.31
C ARG A 330 -65.78 32.26 6.40
N LEU A 331 -65.34 31.64 5.31
CA LEU A 331 -66.21 30.91 4.40
C LEU A 331 -66.79 29.64 5.06
N ASP A 332 -66.01 28.93 5.88
CA ASP A 332 -66.51 27.78 6.64
C ASP A 332 -67.53 28.18 7.70
N GLU A 333 -67.31 29.29 8.42
CA GLU A 333 -68.29 29.87 9.33
C GLU A 333 -69.58 30.26 8.59
N GLN A 334 -69.46 30.95 7.45
CA GLN A 334 -70.61 31.27 6.60
C GLN A 334 -71.35 30.02 6.13
N ARG A 335 -70.63 28.97 5.73
CA ARG A 335 -71.22 27.69 5.33
C ARG A 335 -71.95 27.02 6.48
N LEU A 336 -71.40 27.07 7.69
CA LEU A 336 -72.03 26.50 8.90
C LEU A 336 -73.32 27.26 9.25
N VAL A 337 -73.28 28.60 9.21
CA VAL A 337 -74.47 29.44 9.43
C VAL A 337 -75.54 29.15 8.37
N GLN A 338 -75.17 29.14 7.08
CA GLN A 338 -76.11 28.85 6.00
C GLN A 338 -76.71 27.44 6.10
N ARG A 339 -75.94 26.44 6.54
CA ARG A 339 -76.47 25.08 6.79
C ARG A 339 -77.42 25.04 7.98
N ALA A 340 -77.14 25.81 9.02
CA ALA A 340 -78.04 25.94 10.16
C ALA A 340 -79.34 26.63 9.75
N GLU A 341 -79.26 27.72 8.98
CA GLU A 341 -80.41 28.42 8.38
C GLU A 341 -81.19 27.52 7.43
N GLU A 342 -80.53 26.73 6.58
CA GLU A 342 -81.18 25.73 5.72
C GLU A 342 -81.92 24.70 6.58
N GLY A 343 -81.30 24.20 7.65
CA GLY A 343 -81.92 23.28 8.59
C GLY A 343 -83.12 23.89 9.34
N GLU A 344 -83.04 25.16 9.73
CA GLU A 344 -84.16 25.90 10.32
C GLU A 344 -85.29 26.14 9.33
N LEU A 345 -84.98 26.56 8.09
CA LEU A 345 -85.95 26.73 7.02
C LEU A 345 -86.63 25.41 6.69
N ARG A 346 -85.89 24.30 6.58
CA ARG A 346 -86.48 22.96 6.38
C ARG A 346 -87.39 22.57 7.54
N ARG A 347 -87.00 22.83 8.79
CA ARG A 347 -87.86 22.60 9.97
C ARG A 347 -89.10 23.47 9.94
N SER A 348 -88.98 24.76 9.64
CA SER A 348 -90.10 25.70 9.52
C SER A 348 -91.05 25.31 8.38
N ILE A 349 -90.54 24.86 7.24
CA ILE A 349 -91.33 24.28 6.14
C ILE A 349 -92.06 23.05 6.64
N ALA A 350 -91.38 22.16 7.39
CA ALA A 350 -92.00 20.94 7.89
C ALA A 350 -93.11 21.21 8.93
N GLU A 351 -92.87 22.12 9.87
CA GLU A 351 -93.81 22.52 10.92
C GLU A 351 -95.02 23.28 10.36
N ASN A 352 -94.83 24.08 9.31
CA ASN A 352 -95.92 24.79 8.60
C ASN A 352 -96.66 23.92 7.57
N GLY A 353 -96.52 22.59 7.63
CA GLY A 353 -97.27 21.66 6.79
C GLY A 353 -96.67 21.41 5.41
N GLY A 354 -95.48 21.92 5.11
CA GLY A 354 -94.70 21.59 3.92
C GLY A 354 -94.34 20.10 3.85
N ASP A 355 -94.07 19.47 4.99
CA ASP A 355 -93.85 18.02 5.08
C ASP A 355 -95.14 17.22 4.80
N ARG A 356 -96.30 17.81 5.10
CA ARG A 356 -97.62 17.25 4.76
C ARG A 356 -97.95 17.47 3.28
N LEU A 357 -97.56 18.62 2.71
CA LEU A 357 -97.71 18.91 1.28
C LEU A 357 -96.77 18.07 0.42
N GLU A 358 -95.53 17.84 0.86
CA GLU A 358 -94.54 16.99 0.18
C GLU A 358 -94.94 15.51 0.29
N ARG A 359 -95.45 15.07 1.46
CA ARG A 359 -96.08 13.75 1.61
C ARG A 359 -97.31 13.59 0.72
N LEU A 360 -98.19 14.59 0.65
CA LEU A 360 -99.36 14.56 -0.24
C LEU A 360 -98.96 14.61 -1.72
N ALA A 361 -97.91 15.34 -2.10
CA ALA A 361 -97.41 15.38 -3.47
C ALA A 361 -96.76 14.04 -3.87
N ALA A 362 -95.98 13.44 -2.98
CA ALA A 362 -95.42 12.11 -3.16
C ALA A 362 -96.52 11.04 -3.20
N GLU A 363 -97.56 11.17 -2.38
CA GLU A 363 -98.71 10.27 -2.35
C GLU A 363 -99.58 10.42 -3.60
N ILE A 364 -99.84 11.64 -4.07
CA ILE A 364 -100.49 11.91 -5.35
C ILE A 364 -99.67 11.31 -6.48
N HIS A 365 -98.35 11.51 -6.51
CA HIS A 365 -97.49 10.93 -7.55
C HIS A 365 -97.50 9.40 -7.51
N ARG A 366 -97.44 8.79 -6.32
CA ARG A 366 -97.56 7.34 -6.12
C ARG A 366 -98.91 6.83 -6.61
N LEU A 367 -100.01 7.48 -6.24
CA LEU A 367 -101.36 7.11 -6.64
C LEU A 367 -101.60 7.32 -8.14
N GLU A 368 -101.00 8.35 -8.76
CA GLU A 368 -101.07 8.59 -10.20
C GLU A 368 -100.30 7.50 -10.97
N LEU A 369 -99.11 7.12 -10.50
CA LEU A 369 -98.36 5.98 -11.05
C LEU A 369 -99.13 4.67 -10.89
N GLU A 370 -99.75 4.44 -9.73
CA GLU A 370 -100.61 3.27 -9.52
C GLU A 370 -101.83 3.27 -10.43
N ARG A 371 -102.50 4.42 -10.60
CA ARG A 371 -103.63 4.59 -11.53
C ARG A 371 -103.18 4.30 -12.96
N GLN A 372 -102.07 4.86 -13.42
CA GLN A 372 -101.54 4.60 -14.75
C GLN A 372 -101.16 3.12 -14.94
N ALA A 373 -100.54 2.50 -13.93
CA ALA A 373 -100.22 1.09 -13.97
C ALA A 373 -101.48 0.20 -14.01
N ARG A 374 -102.51 0.52 -13.23
CA ARG A 374 -103.81 -0.18 -13.25
C ARG A 374 -104.53 0.03 -14.60
N ALA A 375 -104.51 1.23 -15.15
CA ALA A 375 -105.07 1.53 -16.47
C ALA A 375 -104.36 0.77 -17.60
N ARG A 376 -103.01 0.74 -17.60
CA ARG A 376 -102.22 -0.06 -18.54
C ARG A 376 -102.49 -1.56 -18.38
N LYS A 377 -102.62 -2.06 -17.15
CA LYS A 377 -103.00 -3.46 -16.88
C LYS A 377 -104.40 -3.78 -17.42
N ALA A 378 -105.37 -2.88 -17.23
CA ALA A 378 -106.72 -3.03 -17.76
C ALA A 378 -106.76 -2.99 -19.30
N GLN A 379 -106.01 -2.08 -19.92
CA GLN A 379 -105.86 -2.03 -21.37
C GLN A 379 -105.22 -3.31 -21.91
N ARG A 380 -104.11 -3.75 -21.31
CA ARG A 380 -103.42 -5.00 -21.67
C ARG A 380 -104.32 -6.22 -21.48
N TYR A 381 -105.12 -6.25 -20.42
CA TYR A 381 -106.14 -7.28 -20.23
C TYR A 381 -107.13 -7.26 -21.39
N GLY A 382 -107.65 -6.09 -21.78
CA GLY A 382 -108.54 -5.96 -22.94
C GLY A 382 -107.92 -6.46 -24.25
N GLU A 383 -106.66 -6.12 -24.52
CA GLU A 383 -105.91 -6.61 -25.70
C GLU A 383 -105.73 -8.14 -25.68
N LEU A 384 -105.39 -8.71 -24.52
CA LEU A 384 -105.22 -10.16 -24.34
C LEU A 384 -106.54 -10.92 -24.46
N VAL A 385 -107.64 -10.34 -23.96
CA VAL A 385 -108.98 -10.90 -24.14
C VAL A 385 -109.40 -10.84 -25.61
N GLY A 386 -109.08 -9.74 -26.31
CA GLY A 386 -109.32 -9.59 -27.74
C GLY A 386 -108.60 -10.65 -28.58
N THR A 387 -107.30 -10.86 -28.32
CA THR A 387 -106.52 -11.92 -29.01
C THR A 387 -107.05 -13.33 -28.74
N LEU A 388 -107.57 -13.61 -27.54
CA LEU A 388 -108.23 -14.88 -27.24
C LEU A 388 -109.61 -15.01 -27.92
N GLY A 389 -110.31 -13.90 -28.15
CA GLY A 389 -111.55 -13.84 -28.93
C GLY A 389 -111.33 -14.21 -30.39
N ASP A 390 -110.22 -13.76 -30.99
CA ASP A 390 -109.84 -14.09 -32.37
C ASP A 390 -109.38 -15.55 -32.54
N LEU A 391 -108.93 -16.19 -31.46
CA LEU A 391 -108.44 -17.58 -31.44
C LEU A 391 -109.53 -18.62 -31.09
N GLY A 392 -110.76 -18.18 -30.76
CA GLY A 392 -111.84 -19.03 -30.26
C GLY A 392 -112.85 -19.50 -31.32
N GLY A 393 -112.52 -20.58 -32.02
CA GLY A 393 -113.52 -21.41 -32.70
C GLY A 393 -114.24 -22.37 -31.73
N VAL A 394 -115.55 -22.18 -31.58
CA VAL A 394 -116.70 -23.11 -31.48
C VAL A 394 -117.80 -22.32 -30.72
N GLY A 395 -118.68 -21.66 -31.49
CA GLY A 395 -119.81 -20.87 -30.94
C GLY A 395 -119.85 -19.38 -31.29
N GLY A 396 -118.88 -18.85 -32.04
CA GLY A 396 -119.01 -17.56 -32.76
C GLY A 396 -119.10 -16.26 -31.93
N VAL A 397 -118.94 -16.31 -30.60
CA VAL A 397 -118.86 -15.11 -29.75
C VAL A 397 -117.62 -15.20 -28.88
N GLY A 398 -116.59 -14.42 -29.21
CA GLY A 398 -115.40 -14.25 -28.37
C GLY A 398 -115.77 -13.60 -27.02
N PRO A 399 -115.02 -13.87 -25.93
CA PRO A 399 -115.31 -13.28 -24.63
C PRO A 399 -115.13 -11.75 -24.69
N ALA A 400 -116.15 -11.01 -24.26
CA ALA A 400 -116.03 -9.57 -24.06
C ALA A 400 -115.15 -9.26 -22.83
N VAL A 401 -114.59 -8.06 -22.77
CA VAL A 401 -113.87 -7.60 -21.57
C VAL A 401 -114.84 -7.52 -20.39
N ALA A 402 -114.50 -8.18 -19.29
CA ALA A 402 -115.29 -8.14 -18.06
C ALA A 402 -115.60 -6.69 -17.62
N ALA A 403 -116.88 -6.39 -17.41
CA ALA A 403 -117.36 -5.06 -17.00
C ALA A 403 -117.38 -4.86 -15.48
N ASP A 404 -117.34 -5.95 -14.72
CA ASP A 404 -117.36 -5.97 -13.25
C ASP A 404 -116.47 -7.10 -12.68
N GLU A 405 -116.32 -7.11 -11.35
CA GLU A 405 -115.47 -8.06 -10.62
C GLU A 405 -115.97 -9.51 -10.77
N ALA A 406 -117.28 -9.73 -10.71
CA ALA A 406 -117.88 -11.05 -10.85
C ALA A 406 -117.63 -11.65 -12.25
N ALA A 407 -117.75 -10.85 -13.31
CA ALA A 407 -117.43 -11.24 -14.67
C ALA A 407 -115.93 -11.52 -14.86
N PHE A 408 -115.05 -10.75 -14.20
CA PHE A 408 -113.60 -10.97 -14.25
C PHE A 408 -113.21 -12.30 -13.60
N ASP A 409 -113.77 -12.62 -12.44
CA ASP A 409 -113.49 -13.88 -11.75
C ASP A 409 -113.99 -15.10 -12.53
N GLN A 410 -115.19 -15.01 -13.12
CA GLN A 410 -115.70 -16.06 -14.00
C GLN A 410 -114.80 -16.25 -15.24
N GLN A 411 -114.36 -15.15 -15.86
CA GLN A 411 -113.47 -15.18 -17.02
C GLN A 411 -112.09 -15.74 -16.67
N ARG A 412 -111.56 -15.40 -15.50
CA ARG A 412 -110.30 -15.95 -14.97
C ARG A 412 -110.38 -17.47 -14.76
N GLN A 413 -111.48 -17.98 -14.18
CA GLN A 413 -111.69 -19.42 -14.04
C GLN A 413 -111.75 -20.11 -15.39
N ARG A 414 -112.52 -19.56 -16.34
CA ARG A 414 -112.61 -20.10 -17.71
C ARG A 414 -111.26 -20.13 -18.42
N PHE A 415 -110.49 -19.05 -18.36
CA PHE A 415 -109.15 -19.01 -18.95
C PHE A 415 -108.16 -19.94 -18.25
N ALA A 416 -108.30 -20.18 -16.95
CA ALA A 416 -107.50 -21.18 -16.25
C ALA A 416 -107.75 -22.58 -16.82
N THR A 417 -109.00 -22.98 -17.02
CA THR A 417 -109.36 -24.27 -17.64
C THR A 417 -108.84 -24.38 -19.08
N VAL A 418 -108.97 -23.31 -19.88
CA VAL A 418 -108.45 -23.28 -21.26
C VAL A 418 -106.91 -23.39 -21.29
N ALA A 419 -106.23 -22.70 -20.36
CA ALA A 419 -104.78 -22.77 -20.26
C ALA A 419 -104.28 -24.13 -19.78
N GLU A 420 -104.98 -24.78 -18.85
CA GLU A 420 -104.68 -26.16 -18.43
C GLU A 420 -104.83 -27.13 -19.61
N GLY A 421 -105.95 -27.08 -20.34
CA GLY A 421 -106.14 -27.92 -21.52
C GLY A 421 -105.09 -27.67 -22.64
N ALA A 422 -104.66 -26.41 -22.82
CA ALA A 422 -103.58 -26.09 -23.76
C ALA A 422 -102.22 -26.64 -23.30
N ARG A 423 -101.88 -26.53 -22.00
CA ARG A 423 -100.64 -27.08 -21.43
C ARG A 423 -100.60 -28.60 -21.48
N GLU A 424 -101.71 -29.27 -21.20
CA GLU A 424 -101.81 -30.73 -21.33
C GLU A 424 -101.56 -31.17 -22.78
N ARG A 425 -102.12 -30.44 -23.74
CA ARG A 425 -101.92 -30.71 -25.17
C ARG A 425 -100.48 -30.41 -25.63
N GLU A 426 -99.88 -29.34 -25.13
CA GLU A 426 -98.46 -29.02 -25.38
C GLU A 426 -97.55 -30.10 -24.80
N ALA A 427 -97.81 -30.55 -23.56
CA ALA A 427 -97.05 -31.62 -22.92
C ALA A 427 -97.18 -32.95 -23.67
N SER A 428 -98.37 -33.30 -24.16
CA SER A 428 -98.55 -34.51 -24.98
C SER A 428 -97.75 -34.42 -26.28
N LEU A 429 -97.85 -33.31 -27.01
CA LEU A 429 -97.12 -33.10 -28.26
C LEU A 429 -95.60 -33.08 -28.05
N GLN A 430 -95.12 -32.52 -26.94
CA GLN A 430 -93.70 -32.50 -26.59
C GLN A 430 -93.18 -33.91 -26.25
N ASN A 431 -93.98 -34.72 -25.56
CA ASN A 431 -93.65 -36.13 -25.32
C ASN A 431 -93.59 -36.90 -26.64
N ASP A 432 -94.58 -36.75 -27.51
CA ASP A 432 -94.61 -37.39 -28.84
C ASP A 432 -93.38 -36.99 -29.67
N LEU A 433 -93.02 -35.70 -29.68
CA LEU A 433 -91.84 -35.19 -30.37
C LEU A 433 -90.55 -35.79 -29.80
N THR A 434 -90.47 -35.95 -28.48
CA THR A 434 -89.31 -36.54 -27.81
C THR A 434 -89.18 -38.03 -28.14
N GLU A 435 -90.28 -38.80 -28.09
CA GLU A 435 -90.29 -40.22 -28.46
C GLU A 435 -89.88 -40.43 -29.92
N LEU A 436 -90.46 -39.66 -30.84
CA LEU A 436 -90.08 -39.67 -32.26
C LEU A 436 -88.62 -39.25 -32.48
N GLY A 437 -88.13 -38.29 -31.70
CA GLY A 437 -86.73 -37.84 -31.75
C GLY A 437 -85.73 -38.86 -31.21
N VAL A 438 -86.12 -39.69 -30.24
CA VAL A 438 -85.31 -40.81 -29.74
C VAL A 438 -85.28 -41.94 -30.77
N SER A 439 -86.44 -42.34 -31.30
CA SER A 439 -86.51 -43.41 -32.31
C SER A 439 -85.73 -43.07 -33.57
N LEU A 440 -85.79 -41.82 -34.04
CA LEU A 440 -85.00 -41.35 -35.18
C LEU A 440 -83.48 -41.40 -34.90
N ARG A 441 -83.05 -41.04 -33.69
CA ARG A 441 -81.63 -41.11 -33.30
C ARG A 441 -81.13 -42.55 -33.24
N GLN A 442 -81.92 -43.44 -32.66
CA GLN A 442 -81.58 -44.86 -32.57
C GLN A 442 -81.46 -45.49 -33.96
N GLY A 443 -82.43 -45.25 -34.84
CA GLY A 443 -82.37 -45.73 -36.22
C GLY A 443 -81.20 -45.16 -37.03
N LYS A 444 -80.81 -43.89 -36.80
CA LYS A 444 -79.61 -43.31 -37.42
C LYS A 444 -78.32 -43.98 -36.91
N GLN A 445 -78.22 -44.24 -35.62
CA GLN A 445 -77.05 -44.88 -35.05
C GLN A 445 -76.86 -46.30 -35.60
N GLU A 446 -77.95 -47.09 -35.66
CA GLU A 446 -77.94 -48.42 -36.28
C GLU A 446 -77.52 -48.36 -37.75
N HIS A 447 -78.03 -47.38 -38.51
CA HIS A 447 -77.62 -47.16 -39.90
C HIS A 447 -76.12 -46.88 -40.03
N ASP A 448 -75.58 -46.00 -39.19
CA ASP A 448 -74.17 -45.58 -39.26
C ASP A 448 -73.22 -46.72 -38.86
N GLU A 449 -73.59 -47.53 -37.85
CA GLU A 449 -72.86 -48.74 -37.45
C GLU A 449 -72.80 -49.76 -38.60
N LEU A 450 -73.95 -50.07 -39.21
CA LEU A 450 -74.02 -50.99 -40.36
C LEU A 450 -73.25 -50.46 -41.58
N ALA A 451 -73.30 -49.15 -41.84
CA ALA A 451 -72.57 -48.54 -42.94
C ALA A 451 -71.04 -48.64 -42.73
N ALA A 452 -70.56 -48.43 -41.50
CA ALA A 452 -69.15 -48.58 -41.16
C ALA A 452 -68.68 -50.03 -41.30
N GLU A 453 -69.50 -51.01 -40.90
CA GLU A 453 -69.19 -52.43 -41.07
C GLU A 453 -69.09 -52.82 -42.55
N ILE A 454 -70.04 -52.40 -43.38
CA ILE A 454 -70.02 -52.65 -44.83
C ILE A 454 -68.77 -52.02 -45.47
N ALA A 455 -68.38 -50.82 -45.06
CA ALA A 455 -67.17 -50.17 -45.54
C ALA A 455 -65.90 -50.95 -45.17
N SER A 456 -65.82 -51.48 -43.94
CA SER A 456 -64.71 -52.32 -43.49
C SER A 456 -64.64 -53.64 -44.26
N LEU A 457 -65.77 -54.30 -44.52
CA LEU A 457 -65.83 -55.57 -45.24
C LEU A 457 -65.42 -55.42 -46.71
N LYS A 458 -65.77 -54.30 -47.38
CA LYS A 458 -65.38 -54.04 -48.77
C LYS A 458 -63.89 -53.75 -48.96
N ALA A 459 -63.15 -53.41 -47.91
CA ALA A 459 -61.74 -53.01 -47.99
C ALA A 459 -60.73 -54.17 -47.76
N ARG A 460 -61.17 -55.38 -47.41
CA ARG A 460 -60.27 -56.48 -46.98
C ARG A 460 -59.81 -57.38 -48.14
N ARG A 461 -58.52 -57.78 -48.11
CA ARG A 461 -57.89 -58.80 -48.99
C ARG A 461 -57.54 -60.12 -48.26
N SER A 462 -57.77 -60.22 -46.95
CA SER A 462 -57.48 -61.39 -46.11
C SER A 462 -58.68 -61.71 -45.21
N ASN A 463 -58.95 -62.99 -44.97
CA ASN A 463 -60.05 -63.48 -44.12
C ASN A 463 -59.73 -63.39 -42.61
N VAL A 464 -58.56 -62.86 -42.24
CA VAL A 464 -58.19 -62.66 -40.83
C VAL A 464 -59.00 -61.49 -40.24
N PRO A 465 -59.61 -61.65 -39.04
CA PRO A 465 -60.36 -60.57 -38.39
C PRO A 465 -59.53 -59.30 -38.19
N ALA A 466 -60.15 -58.13 -38.38
CA ALA A 466 -59.46 -56.84 -38.28
C ALA A 466 -58.78 -56.60 -36.93
N THR A 467 -59.30 -57.18 -35.85
CA THR A 467 -58.69 -57.14 -34.52
C THR A 467 -57.35 -57.89 -34.47
N GLN A 468 -57.24 -59.04 -35.14
CA GLN A 468 -56.00 -59.81 -35.23
C GLN A 468 -54.96 -59.11 -36.11
N VAL A 469 -55.39 -58.53 -37.24
CA VAL A 469 -54.52 -57.69 -38.09
C VAL A 469 -54.01 -56.48 -37.32
N ALA A 470 -54.88 -55.78 -36.58
CA ALA A 470 -54.47 -54.64 -35.77
C ALA A 470 -53.45 -55.03 -34.68
N MET A 471 -53.61 -56.21 -34.06
CA MET A 471 -52.64 -56.73 -33.08
C MET A 471 -51.28 -57.05 -33.73
N ARG A 472 -51.26 -57.68 -34.91
CA ARG A 472 -50.01 -57.89 -35.67
C ARG A 472 -49.35 -56.56 -36.02
N ASN A 473 -50.11 -55.60 -36.53
CA ASN A 473 -49.56 -54.31 -36.95
C ASN A 473 -49.00 -53.52 -35.76
N ALA A 474 -49.67 -53.56 -34.61
CA ALA A 474 -49.16 -52.96 -33.38
C ALA A 474 -47.86 -53.63 -32.89
N LEU A 475 -47.78 -54.96 -32.96
CA LEU A 475 -46.58 -55.72 -32.60
C LEU A 475 -45.41 -55.40 -33.55
N CYS A 476 -45.64 -55.51 -34.87
CA CYS A 476 -44.65 -55.24 -35.90
C CYS A 476 -44.16 -53.79 -35.83
N GLN A 477 -45.05 -52.82 -35.65
CA GLN A 477 -44.67 -51.41 -35.51
C GLN A 477 -43.87 -51.14 -34.22
N ALA A 478 -44.23 -51.76 -33.10
CA ALA A 478 -43.54 -51.54 -31.84
C ALA A 478 -42.14 -52.17 -31.80
N LEU A 479 -41.92 -53.24 -32.57
CA LEU A 479 -40.64 -53.95 -32.65
C LEU A 479 -39.84 -53.61 -33.92
N ASP A 480 -40.35 -52.72 -34.77
CA ASP A 480 -39.77 -52.35 -36.08
C ASP A 480 -39.49 -53.56 -36.98
N LEU A 481 -40.45 -54.50 -37.01
CA LEU A 481 -40.41 -55.71 -37.84
C LEU A 481 -41.38 -55.58 -39.02
N ALA A 482 -41.00 -56.15 -40.16
CA ALA A 482 -41.88 -56.18 -41.34
C ALA A 482 -43.10 -57.08 -41.11
N GLU A 483 -44.30 -56.64 -41.51
CA GLU A 483 -45.53 -57.42 -41.35
C GLU A 483 -45.49 -58.75 -42.12
N GLU A 484 -44.83 -58.78 -43.29
CA GLU A 484 -44.68 -59.99 -44.10
C GLU A 484 -43.78 -61.04 -43.46
N ALA A 485 -42.91 -60.63 -42.53
CA ALA A 485 -42.05 -61.54 -41.79
C ALA A 485 -42.82 -62.34 -40.73
N MET A 486 -43.98 -61.85 -40.29
CA MET A 486 -44.82 -62.44 -39.25
C MET A 486 -46.21 -62.79 -39.79
N PRO A 487 -46.33 -63.70 -40.78
CA PRO A 487 -47.62 -64.05 -41.33
C PRO A 487 -48.45 -64.86 -40.33
N PHE A 488 -49.77 -64.74 -40.44
CA PHE A 488 -50.66 -65.71 -39.80
C PHE A 488 -50.63 -67.02 -40.61
N ALA A 489 -50.71 -68.17 -39.95
CA ALA A 489 -50.63 -69.46 -40.64
C ALA A 489 -51.69 -69.59 -41.76
N GLY A 490 -52.89 -69.02 -41.55
CA GLY A 490 -53.98 -69.04 -42.53
C GLY A 490 -53.69 -68.23 -43.80
N GLU A 491 -52.80 -67.22 -43.74
CA GLU A 491 -52.38 -66.45 -44.92
C GLU A 491 -51.45 -67.25 -45.86
N LEU A 492 -50.90 -68.38 -45.38
CA LEU A 492 -49.99 -69.25 -46.12
C LEU A 492 -50.63 -70.58 -46.55
N LEU A 493 -51.89 -70.81 -46.18
CA LEU A 493 -52.62 -72.03 -46.46
C LEU A 493 -53.78 -71.75 -47.40
N GLN A 494 -53.95 -72.61 -48.39
CA GLN A 494 -55.08 -72.57 -49.30
C GLN A 494 -55.60 -73.99 -49.52
N VAL A 495 -56.91 -74.17 -49.63
CA VAL A 495 -57.49 -75.43 -50.08
C VAL A 495 -57.32 -75.50 -51.60
N ARG A 496 -56.91 -76.65 -52.13
CA ARG A 496 -56.70 -76.81 -53.57
C ARG A 496 -58.01 -76.61 -54.33
N ASP A 497 -57.95 -76.02 -55.52
CA ASP A 497 -59.13 -75.63 -56.31
C ASP A 497 -60.06 -76.80 -56.68
N ASP A 498 -59.51 -78.01 -56.79
CA ASP A 498 -60.23 -79.27 -57.04
C ASP A 498 -60.96 -79.81 -55.81
N GLU A 499 -60.66 -79.30 -54.61
CA GLU A 499 -61.17 -79.78 -53.33
C GLU A 499 -61.97 -78.71 -52.57
N ARG A 500 -62.48 -77.69 -53.28
CA ARG A 500 -63.28 -76.56 -52.73
C ARG A 500 -64.47 -76.99 -51.87
N ASP A 501 -65.08 -78.14 -52.15
CA ASP A 501 -66.16 -78.71 -51.32
C ASP A 501 -65.76 -78.87 -49.84
N TRP A 502 -64.45 -78.99 -49.55
CA TRP A 502 -63.91 -79.13 -48.21
C TRP A 502 -63.45 -77.83 -47.57
N GLU A 503 -63.54 -76.69 -48.27
CA GLU A 503 -63.04 -75.40 -47.80
C GLU A 503 -63.68 -74.99 -46.47
N GLY A 504 -65.01 -74.99 -46.38
CA GLY A 504 -65.71 -74.60 -45.15
C GLY A 504 -65.53 -75.57 -43.98
N ALA A 505 -65.25 -76.85 -44.24
CA ALA A 505 -64.93 -77.82 -43.18
C ALA A 505 -63.46 -77.69 -42.72
N GLY A 506 -62.55 -77.50 -43.67
CA GLY A 506 -61.13 -77.28 -43.42
C GLY A 506 -60.87 -75.97 -42.69
N GLU A 507 -61.55 -74.89 -43.07
CA GLU A 507 -61.45 -73.60 -42.40
C GLU A 507 -61.90 -73.70 -40.94
N ARG A 508 -63.02 -74.37 -40.64
CA ARG A 508 -63.47 -74.55 -39.26
C ARG A 508 -62.49 -75.35 -38.40
N LEU A 509 -61.92 -76.43 -38.95
CA LEU A 509 -60.91 -77.21 -38.23
C LEU A 509 -59.62 -76.41 -38.01
N LEU A 510 -59.18 -75.68 -39.04
CA LEU A 510 -57.93 -74.93 -39.02
C LEU A 510 -58.09 -73.53 -38.45
N HIS A 511 -59.29 -73.05 -38.15
CA HIS A 511 -59.57 -71.64 -37.85
C HIS A 511 -58.62 -71.07 -36.78
N ASN A 512 -58.56 -71.73 -35.62
CA ASN A 512 -57.69 -71.33 -34.52
C ASN A 512 -56.20 -71.40 -34.88
N PHE A 513 -55.82 -72.37 -35.71
CA PHE A 513 -54.45 -72.50 -36.20
C PHE A 513 -54.13 -71.41 -37.23
N GLY A 514 -55.07 -71.11 -38.13
CA GLY A 514 -54.96 -70.08 -39.15
C GLY A 514 -54.79 -68.69 -38.55
N LEU A 515 -55.38 -68.42 -37.39
CA LEU A 515 -55.21 -67.19 -36.61
C LEU A 515 -53.94 -67.17 -35.74
N SER A 516 -53.10 -68.20 -35.82
CA SER A 516 -51.84 -68.24 -35.08
C SER A 516 -50.72 -67.55 -35.87
N LEU A 517 -50.01 -66.63 -35.21
CA LEU A 517 -48.91 -65.87 -35.79
C LEU A 517 -47.62 -66.72 -35.86
N LEU A 518 -46.94 -66.74 -36.99
CA LEU A 518 -45.66 -67.45 -37.13
C LEU A 518 -44.50 -66.50 -36.84
N VAL A 519 -43.69 -66.85 -35.84
CA VAL A 519 -42.60 -66.02 -35.33
C VAL A 519 -41.25 -66.69 -35.60
N PRO A 520 -40.33 -66.07 -36.37
CA PRO A 520 -38.97 -66.55 -36.54
C PRO A 520 -38.25 -66.75 -35.20
N ASP A 521 -37.36 -67.74 -35.15
CA ASP A 521 -36.52 -67.98 -33.97
C ASP A 521 -35.69 -66.76 -33.56
N ASP A 522 -35.21 -66.02 -34.56
CA ASP A 522 -34.34 -64.85 -34.41
C ASP A 522 -35.05 -63.71 -33.64
N ASP A 523 -36.37 -63.58 -33.79
CA ASP A 523 -37.18 -62.49 -33.22
C ASP A 523 -38.01 -62.91 -31.99
N TYR A 524 -38.02 -64.21 -31.67
CA TYR A 524 -38.88 -64.78 -30.62
C TYR A 524 -38.75 -64.12 -29.25
N ALA A 525 -37.52 -63.78 -28.83
CA ALA A 525 -37.29 -63.19 -27.52
C ALA A 525 -37.96 -61.82 -27.38
N GLN A 526 -37.85 -60.97 -28.42
CA GLN A 526 -38.41 -59.63 -28.46
C GLN A 526 -39.94 -59.68 -28.51
N VAL A 527 -40.48 -60.60 -29.32
CA VAL A 527 -41.93 -60.81 -29.44
C VAL A 527 -42.52 -61.31 -28.12
N ALA A 528 -41.89 -62.27 -27.45
CA ALA A 528 -42.38 -62.81 -26.18
C ALA A 528 -42.41 -61.74 -25.07
N GLU A 529 -41.36 -60.91 -24.96
CA GLU A 529 -41.33 -59.81 -23.99
C GLU A 529 -42.39 -58.74 -24.28
N TRP A 530 -42.59 -58.41 -25.56
CA TRP A 530 -43.61 -57.44 -25.95
C TRP A 530 -45.02 -57.92 -25.63
N VAL A 531 -45.33 -59.19 -25.90
CA VAL A 531 -46.63 -59.78 -25.61
C VAL A 531 -46.92 -59.78 -24.11
N ASP A 532 -45.93 -60.08 -23.26
CA ASP A 532 -46.11 -60.12 -21.81
C ASP A 532 -46.37 -58.72 -21.21
N ARG A 533 -45.69 -57.69 -21.71
CA ARG A 533 -45.87 -56.31 -21.24
C ARG A 533 -47.14 -55.64 -21.77
N THR A 534 -47.64 -56.06 -22.94
CA THR A 534 -48.67 -55.31 -23.66
C THR A 534 -50.05 -55.91 -23.45
N HIS A 535 -51.02 -55.09 -23.01
CA HIS A 535 -52.39 -55.55 -22.87
C HIS A 535 -53.09 -55.60 -24.24
N LEU A 536 -53.10 -56.77 -24.87
CA LEU A 536 -53.54 -56.97 -26.26
C LEU A 536 -55.05 -56.78 -26.52
N ARG A 537 -55.88 -56.70 -25.46
CA ARG A 537 -57.36 -56.59 -25.57
C ARG A 537 -57.99 -57.62 -26.52
N GLY A 538 -57.36 -58.79 -26.62
CA GLY A 538 -57.72 -59.88 -27.51
C GLY A 538 -56.86 -61.12 -27.20
N ARG A 539 -57.13 -62.22 -27.91
CA ARG A 539 -56.37 -63.47 -27.77
C ARG A 539 -55.40 -63.59 -28.95
N LEU A 540 -54.10 -63.55 -28.68
CA LEU A 540 -53.04 -63.82 -29.65
C LEU A 540 -52.41 -65.19 -29.35
N VAL A 541 -52.33 -66.04 -30.37
CA VAL A 541 -51.58 -67.30 -30.32
C VAL A 541 -50.44 -67.18 -31.31
N TYR A 542 -49.22 -67.55 -30.92
CA TYR A 542 -48.06 -67.50 -31.82
C TYR A 542 -47.20 -68.75 -31.68
N PHE A 543 -46.57 -69.16 -32.78
CA PHE A 543 -45.66 -70.29 -32.83
C PHE A 543 -44.24 -69.82 -33.12
N ARG A 544 -43.30 -70.29 -32.30
CA ARG A 544 -41.86 -70.11 -32.52
C ARG A 544 -41.38 -71.09 -33.59
N VAL A 545 -40.94 -70.56 -34.73
CA VAL A 545 -40.46 -71.36 -35.87
C VAL A 545 -38.94 -71.39 -35.91
N ARG A 546 -38.36 -72.56 -35.62
CA ARG A 546 -36.90 -72.78 -35.65
C ARG A 546 -36.44 -73.22 -37.04
N LYS A 547 -35.44 -72.53 -37.60
CA LYS A 547 -34.71 -72.96 -38.81
C LYS A 547 -33.83 -74.15 -38.45
N SER A 548 -34.35 -75.38 -38.48
CA SER A 548 -33.54 -76.55 -38.17
C SER A 548 -32.90 -77.14 -39.42
N LYS A 549 -31.56 -77.11 -39.48
CA LYS A 549 -30.74 -77.87 -40.46
C LYS A 549 -30.62 -79.37 -40.13
N THR A 550 -31.28 -79.87 -39.09
CA THR A 550 -31.11 -81.25 -38.57
C THR A 550 -32.43 -82.01 -38.34
N LEU A 551 -33.51 -81.63 -39.02
CA LEU A 551 -34.82 -82.29 -38.95
C LEU A 551 -35.17 -83.04 -40.26
N ALA A 552 -34.21 -83.77 -40.83
CA ALA A 552 -34.39 -84.69 -41.96
C ALA A 552 -34.83 -86.10 -41.46
N GLY A 553 -35.88 -86.15 -40.64
CA GLY A 553 -36.59 -87.40 -40.31
C GLY A 553 -37.81 -87.54 -41.21
N ASP A 554 -38.14 -88.77 -41.62
CA ASP A 554 -39.27 -89.05 -42.51
C ASP A 554 -40.56 -88.41 -41.98
N LEU A 555 -41.29 -87.73 -42.87
CA LEU A 555 -42.62 -87.22 -42.59
C LEU A 555 -43.54 -88.38 -42.17
N PRO A 556 -44.42 -88.20 -41.17
CA PRO A 556 -45.40 -89.22 -40.80
C PRO A 556 -46.23 -89.64 -42.03
N SER A 557 -46.47 -90.94 -42.20
CA SER A 557 -47.30 -91.42 -43.32
C SER A 557 -48.74 -90.95 -43.13
N LEU A 558 -49.15 -89.96 -43.93
CA LEU A 558 -50.51 -89.41 -43.88
C LEU A 558 -51.56 -90.44 -44.31
N HIS A 559 -52.73 -90.37 -43.67
CA HIS A 559 -53.90 -91.12 -44.10
C HIS A 559 -54.20 -90.89 -45.60
N ARG A 560 -54.74 -91.91 -46.28
CA ARG A 560 -55.02 -91.84 -47.73
C ARG A 560 -55.94 -90.67 -48.07
N ASP A 561 -56.99 -90.50 -47.26
CA ASP A 561 -58.00 -89.44 -47.42
C ASP A 561 -57.80 -88.26 -46.47
N SER A 562 -56.55 -87.97 -46.08
CA SER A 562 -56.23 -86.90 -45.13
C SER A 562 -56.61 -85.51 -45.66
N LEU A 563 -57.16 -84.66 -44.79
CA LEU A 563 -57.42 -83.26 -45.09
C LEU A 563 -56.13 -82.52 -45.50
N VAL A 564 -54.99 -82.87 -44.90
CA VAL A 564 -53.69 -82.24 -45.21
C VAL A 564 -53.32 -82.38 -46.69
N ARG A 565 -53.71 -83.48 -47.33
CA ARG A 565 -53.45 -83.70 -48.77
C ARG A 565 -54.27 -82.77 -49.68
N LYS A 566 -55.38 -82.24 -49.17
CA LYS A 566 -56.27 -81.30 -49.87
C LYS A 566 -55.85 -79.84 -49.70
N LEU A 567 -54.85 -79.59 -48.86
CA LEU A 567 -54.28 -78.27 -48.63
C LEU A 567 -53.05 -78.05 -49.54
N ALA A 568 -52.80 -76.79 -49.86
CA ALA A 568 -51.61 -76.28 -50.47
C ALA A 568 -50.99 -75.24 -49.54
N VAL A 569 -49.71 -75.44 -49.20
CA VAL A 569 -48.90 -74.45 -48.48
C VAL A 569 -48.19 -73.59 -49.53
N LYS A 570 -48.11 -72.28 -49.31
CA LYS A 570 -47.45 -71.35 -50.23
C LYS A 570 -45.97 -71.76 -50.47
N PRO A 571 -45.55 -72.13 -51.70
CA PRO A 571 -44.24 -72.74 -51.96
C PRO A 571 -43.04 -71.85 -51.61
N ASP A 572 -43.14 -70.55 -51.87
CA ASP A 572 -42.05 -69.60 -51.67
C ASP A 572 -41.91 -69.11 -50.21
N SER A 573 -42.66 -69.71 -49.28
CA SER A 573 -42.67 -69.29 -47.87
C SER A 573 -41.49 -69.87 -47.10
N PRO A 574 -40.75 -69.08 -46.30
CA PRO A 574 -39.69 -69.60 -45.43
C PRO A 574 -40.22 -70.53 -44.32
N TYR A 575 -41.54 -70.57 -44.13
CA TYR A 575 -42.24 -71.40 -43.14
C TYR A 575 -42.77 -72.72 -43.70
N TYR A 576 -42.53 -73.03 -44.98
CA TYR A 576 -43.11 -74.19 -45.67
C TYR A 576 -42.87 -75.50 -44.94
N ASP A 577 -41.61 -75.87 -44.69
CA ASP A 577 -41.23 -77.14 -44.07
C ASP A 577 -41.82 -77.31 -42.65
N TRP A 578 -41.94 -76.20 -41.92
CA TRP A 578 -42.52 -76.21 -40.58
C TRP A 578 -44.04 -76.40 -40.64
N LEU A 579 -44.72 -75.67 -41.53
CA LEU A 579 -46.17 -75.78 -41.72
C LEU A 579 -46.57 -77.17 -42.23
N GLU A 580 -45.85 -77.73 -43.20
CA GLU A 580 -46.14 -79.05 -43.75
C GLU A 580 -46.07 -80.13 -42.66
N ARG A 581 -45.05 -80.07 -41.79
CA ARG A 581 -44.90 -81.01 -40.68
C ARG A 581 -45.98 -80.83 -39.60
N GLU A 582 -46.28 -79.60 -39.21
CA GLU A 582 -47.29 -79.33 -38.18
C GLU A 582 -48.70 -79.71 -38.65
N LEU A 583 -49.01 -79.47 -39.92
CA LEU A 583 -50.23 -79.95 -40.54
C LEU A 583 -50.31 -81.49 -40.52
N ALA A 584 -49.23 -82.16 -40.93
CA ALA A 584 -49.17 -83.61 -40.93
C ALA A 584 -49.30 -84.23 -39.52
N GLN A 585 -48.77 -83.59 -38.48
CA GLN A 585 -48.82 -84.12 -37.12
C GLN A 585 -50.16 -83.87 -36.43
N ARG A 586 -50.70 -82.66 -36.55
CA ARG A 586 -51.88 -82.24 -35.76
C ARG A 586 -53.19 -82.42 -36.50
N PHE A 587 -53.17 -82.28 -37.82
CA PHE A 587 -54.36 -82.17 -38.65
C PHE A 587 -54.51 -83.31 -39.66
N ASP A 588 -53.79 -84.43 -39.47
CA ASP A 588 -54.05 -85.68 -40.20
C ASP A 588 -55.39 -86.30 -39.79
N VAL A 589 -56.44 -85.82 -40.43
CA VAL A 589 -57.84 -86.17 -40.19
C VAL A 589 -58.45 -86.67 -41.49
N ALA A 590 -59.12 -87.82 -41.46
CA ALA A 590 -59.71 -88.42 -42.65
C ALA A 590 -60.99 -87.67 -43.10
N CYS A 591 -61.01 -87.23 -44.36
CA CYS A 591 -62.14 -86.56 -44.98
C CYS A 591 -63.22 -87.58 -45.36
N CYS A 592 -64.29 -87.65 -44.58
CA CYS A 592 -65.34 -88.66 -44.73
C CYS A 592 -66.53 -88.13 -45.53
N ALA A 593 -66.81 -88.74 -46.69
CA ALA A 593 -67.96 -88.37 -47.52
C ALA A 593 -69.29 -88.89 -46.95
N THR A 594 -69.26 -89.96 -46.15
CA THR A 594 -70.45 -90.58 -45.56
C THR A 594 -70.33 -90.70 -44.04
N GLN A 595 -71.48 -90.76 -43.36
CA GLN A 595 -71.54 -90.89 -41.91
C GLN A 595 -70.98 -92.24 -41.42
N GLU A 596 -71.10 -93.29 -42.23
CA GLU A 596 -70.55 -94.61 -41.90
C GLU A 596 -69.02 -94.59 -41.86
N GLN A 597 -68.39 -93.92 -42.83
CA GLN A 597 -66.93 -93.73 -42.87
C GLN A 597 -66.46 -92.95 -41.64
N PHE A 598 -67.17 -91.86 -41.31
CA PHE A 598 -66.87 -91.02 -40.13
C PHE A 598 -66.91 -91.79 -38.81
N ARG A 599 -67.81 -92.78 -38.66
CA ARG A 599 -67.89 -93.63 -37.46
C ARG A 599 -66.72 -94.60 -37.34
N ARG A 600 -66.22 -95.15 -38.45
CA ARG A 600 -65.13 -96.15 -38.47
C ARG A 600 -63.76 -95.53 -38.18
N GLU A 601 -63.51 -94.34 -38.73
CA GLU A 601 -62.23 -93.67 -38.59
C GLU A 601 -61.99 -93.15 -37.18
N THR A 602 -60.73 -93.13 -36.73
CA THR A 602 -60.36 -92.66 -35.38
C THR A 602 -60.28 -91.14 -35.29
N LYS A 603 -59.79 -90.50 -36.35
CA LYS A 603 -59.83 -89.05 -36.56
C LYS A 603 -60.48 -88.76 -37.90
N ALA A 604 -61.62 -88.07 -37.88
CA ALA A 604 -62.37 -87.81 -39.09
C ALA A 604 -63.03 -86.44 -39.11
N ILE A 605 -63.31 -85.94 -40.32
CA ILE A 605 -64.09 -84.73 -40.55
C ILE A 605 -65.13 -84.98 -41.65
N THR A 606 -66.35 -84.51 -41.43
CA THR A 606 -67.41 -84.53 -42.46
C THR A 606 -67.41 -83.23 -43.27
N ARG A 607 -67.98 -83.26 -44.48
CA ARG A 607 -68.18 -82.04 -45.30
C ARG A 607 -68.96 -80.95 -44.58
N ALA A 608 -69.86 -81.33 -43.68
CA ALA A 608 -70.65 -80.40 -42.88
C ALA A 608 -69.86 -79.77 -41.71
N GLY A 609 -68.58 -80.13 -41.52
CA GLY A 609 -67.68 -79.58 -40.50
C GLY A 609 -67.79 -80.25 -39.13
N GLN A 610 -68.34 -81.47 -39.03
CA GLN A 610 -68.29 -82.25 -37.79
C GLN A 610 -66.93 -82.94 -37.68
N ILE A 611 -66.22 -82.69 -36.58
CA ILE A 611 -64.85 -83.14 -36.31
C ILE A 611 -64.89 -84.24 -35.23
N LYS A 612 -64.18 -85.34 -35.47
CA LYS A 612 -63.94 -86.42 -34.50
C LYS A 612 -62.47 -86.41 -34.11
N ALA A 613 -62.21 -86.19 -32.83
CA ALA A 613 -60.87 -86.24 -32.24
C ALA A 613 -60.57 -87.66 -31.74
N PRO A 614 -59.29 -88.06 -31.58
CA PRO A 614 -58.96 -89.37 -31.01
C PRO A 614 -59.52 -89.48 -29.58
N GLY A 615 -60.41 -90.46 -29.34
CA GLY A 615 -61.17 -90.62 -28.09
C GLY A 615 -62.69 -90.51 -28.33
N GLU A 616 -63.43 -90.01 -27.35
CA GLU A 616 -64.91 -89.89 -27.41
C GLU A 616 -65.41 -88.49 -27.82
N ARG A 617 -64.51 -87.54 -28.10
CA ARG A 617 -64.87 -86.14 -28.39
C ARG A 617 -65.27 -85.94 -29.85
N HIS A 618 -66.48 -85.41 -30.03
CA HIS A 618 -67.00 -84.94 -31.32
C HIS A 618 -67.39 -83.47 -31.19
N GLU A 619 -67.04 -82.65 -32.18
CA GLU A 619 -67.26 -81.21 -32.17
C GLU A 619 -67.87 -80.78 -33.50
N LYS A 620 -68.83 -79.87 -33.47
CA LYS A 620 -69.37 -79.20 -34.65
C LYS A 620 -69.57 -77.74 -34.26
N ASP A 621 -68.83 -76.86 -34.90
CA ASP A 621 -69.01 -75.42 -34.78
C ASP A 621 -69.74 -74.92 -36.03
N ASP A 622 -70.84 -74.21 -35.82
CA ASP A 622 -71.68 -73.63 -36.86
C ASP A 622 -71.58 -72.08 -36.86
N ARG A 623 -70.65 -71.50 -36.07
CA ARG A 623 -70.33 -70.08 -36.06
C ARG A 623 -69.62 -69.60 -37.32
#